data_AF-A0A1A6HE95-F1
#
_entry.id   AF-A0A1A6HE95-F1
#
_cell.length_a   1.000
_cell.length_b   1.000
_cell.length_c   1.000
_cell.angle_alpha   90.00
_cell.angle_beta   90.00
_cell.angle_gamma   90.00
#
_symmetry.space_group_name_H-M   'P 1'
#
loop_
_entity.id
_entity.type
_entity.pdbx_description
1 polymer ?
#
loop_
_entity_poly.entity_id
_entity_poly.type
_entity_poly.pdbx_seq_one_letter_code
_entity_poly.pdbx_strand_id
1 'polypeptide(L)'
;EFPLAILRGWDCYCAYPTPQFSLRDAVDGALCSQAPEAQGLPGYLRESDSMVTCGLSDTRCTDRRFLPNKSKVFVALSSFPGAGNTWARHLIEHATGFYTGSYYFDGTLYNKDVYKRQVPEWPDFVNSYASWWSSHVLDWLKYGKRLLVVHYEELRRSLVPTLREMVAFLNVSVSEERLLCVENNKEGSFRRRGRRPHDPEPFTPEMKDLINGYIRTVDQALRDHNWAGLPREYVPR
;
A
#
# COMPACT_ATOMS: atom_id res chain seq x y z
N GLU A 1 -6.01 11.84 -6.80
CA GLU A 1 -7.42 12.30 -6.82
C GLU A 1 -7.53 13.59 -6.02
N PHE A 2 -8.55 14.38 -6.32
CA PHE A 2 -8.44 15.83 -6.52
C PHE A 2 -8.41 16.67 -5.23
N PRO A 3 -7.65 17.78 -5.21
CA PRO A 3 -7.77 18.82 -4.19
C PRO A 3 -9.20 19.35 -4.09
N LEU A 4 -9.51 19.79 -2.88
CA LEU A 4 -10.79 20.32 -2.46
C LEU A 4 -11.06 21.65 -3.16
N ALA A 5 -12.27 21.80 -3.69
CA ALA A 5 -12.82 23.10 -4.08
C ALA A 5 -13.74 23.59 -2.98
N ILE A 6 -13.47 24.77 -2.42
CA ILE A 6 -14.37 25.46 -1.49
C ILE A 6 -14.98 26.64 -2.23
N LEU A 7 -16.30 26.67 -2.31
CA LEU A 7 -17.06 27.80 -2.85
C LEU A 7 -17.31 28.81 -1.72
N ARG A 8 -16.87 30.05 -1.92
CA ARG A 8 -17.19 31.19 -1.04
C ARG A 8 -17.84 32.28 -1.88
N GLY A 9 -19.17 32.30 -1.96
CA GLY A 9 -19.88 33.18 -2.88
C GLY A 9 -19.68 32.72 -4.32
N TRP A 10 -19.22 33.62 -5.20
CA TRP A 10 -18.89 33.32 -6.61
C TRP A 10 -17.44 32.86 -6.82
N ASP A 11 -16.63 32.87 -5.76
CA ASP A 11 -15.22 32.53 -5.82
C ASP A 11 -15.00 31.06 -5.44
N CYS A 12 -14.24 30.34 -6.29
CA CYS A 12 -13.84 28.96 -6.05
C CYS A 12 -12.36 28.90 -5.69
N TYR A 13 -12.05 28.30 -4.53
CA TYR A 13 -10.68 28.15 -4.05
C TYR A 13 -10.27 26.68 -4.00
N CYS A 14 -9.09 26.38 -4.53
CA CYS A 14 -8.52 25.05 -4.52
C CYS A 14 -7.52 24.87 -3.36
N ALA A 15 -7.67 23.80 -2.59
CA ALA A 15 -6.77 23.48 -1.48
C ALA A 15 -6.54 21.97 -1.33
N TYR A 16 -5.45 21.59 -0.68
CA TYR A 16 -5.17 20.18 -0.36
C TYR A 16 -5.83 19.77 0.96
N PRO A 17 -6.13 18.48 1.16
CA PRO A 17 -6.61 17.99 2.45
C PRO A 17 -5.63 18.30 3.58
N THR A 18 -6.19 18.71 4.71
CA THR A 18 -5.46 19.04 5.95
C THR A 18 -5.99 18.16 7.08
N PRO A 19 -5.28 18.08 8.22
CA PRO A 19 -5.80 17.35 9.39
C PRO A 19 -7.17 17.85 9.88
N GLN A 20 -7.47 19.14 9.68
CA GLN A 20 -8.75 19.75 10.06
C GLN A 20 -9.84 19.55 9.01
N PHE A 21 -9.47 19.20 7.78
CA PHE A 21 -10.39 19.03 6.66
C PHE A 21 -9.90 17.87 5.79
N SER A 22 -10.18 16.67 6.28
CA SER A 22 -9.78 15.41 5.67
C SER A 22 -10.88 14.88 4.75
N LEU A 23 -10.47 14.26 3.63
CA LEU A 23 -11.38 13.53 2.73
C LEU A 23 -11.83 12.17 3.27
N ARG A 24 -11.40 11.81 4.49
CA ARG A 24 -11.70 10.53 5.13
C ARG A 24 -13.14 10.42 5.62
N ASP A 25 -13.70 11.55 6.07
CA ASP A 25 -15.01 11.59 6.70
C ASP A 25 -16.05 12.01 5.67
N ALA A 26 -16.60 11.02 4.96
CA ALA A 26 -17.73 11.25 4.08
C ALA A 26 -18.90 11.79 4.92
N VAL A 27 -19.29 13.04 4.64
CA VAL A 27 -20.50 13.64 5.19
C VAL A 27 -21.72 13.20 4.40
N ASP A 28 -22.87 13.13 5.07
CA ASP A 28 -24.14 12.80 4.41
C ASP A 28 -24.44 13.80 3.29
N GLY A 29 -24.68 13.29 2.08
CA GLY A 29 -25.01 14.09 0.91
C GLY A 29 -26.27 14.94 1.07
N ALA A 30 -27.13 14.62 2.04
CA ALA A 30 -28.27 15.45 2.42
C ALA A 30 -27.87 16.82 3.02
N LEU A 31 -26.61 17.00 3.44
CA LEU A 31 -26.06 18.28 3.91
C LEU A 31 -25.61 19.19 2.75
N CYS A 32 -25.45 18.66 1.54
CA CYS A 32 -25.27 19.45 0.33
C CYS A 32 -26.66 19.98 -0.07
N SER A 33 -26.81 21.31 -0.05
CA SER A 33 -28.09 22.03 -0.17
C SER A 33 -29.02 21.49 -1.25
N GLN A 34 -30.25 21.13 -0.86
CA GLN A 34 -31.39 20.99 -1.77
C GLN A 34 -31.59 22.32 -2.50
N ALA A 35 -31.53 22.31 -3.84
CA ALA A 35 -31.87 23.48 -4.64
C ALA A 35 -33.32 23.90 -4.35
N PRO A 36 -33.60 25.19 -4.10
CA PRO A 36 -34.98 25.65 -3.97
C PRO A 36 -35.67 25.57 -5.33
N GLU A 37 -36.90 25.06 -5.35
CA GLU A 37 -37.80 24.99 -6.50
C GLU A 37 -38.15 26.41 -7.00
N ALA A 38 -37.26 27.04 -7.78
CA ALA A 38 -37.55 28.29 -8.46
C ALA A 38 -38.10 28.00 -9.86
N GLN A 39 -39.38 28.32 -10.04
CA GLN A 39 -40.13 28.25 -11.29
C GLN A 39 -39.43 29.05 -12.41
N GLY A 40 -39.46 28.47 -13.62
CA GLY A 40 -38.57 28.83 -14.73
C GLY A 40 -38.60 30.29 -15.20
N LEU A 41 -37.40 30.80 -15.49
CA LEU A 41 -37.13 31.91 -16.40
C LEU A 41 -35.89 31.55 -17.24
N PRO A 42 -35.90 31.73 -18.57
CA PRO A 42 -34.80 31.36 -19.44
C PRO A 42 -33.73 32.47 -19.42
N GLY A 43 -32.59 32.22 -18.78
CA GLY A 43 -31.44 33.12 -18.84
C GLY A 43 -30.49 33.10 -17.65
N TYR A 44 -30.86 32.48 -16.53
CA TYR A 44 -29.94 32.26 -15.42
C TYR A 44 -29.38 30.84 -15.47
N LEU A 45 -28.05 30.73 -15.45
CA LEU A 45 -27.34 29.46 -15.27
C LEU A 45 -27.98 28.71 -14.10
N ARG A 46 -28.52 27.52 -14.39
CA ARG A 46 -28.99 26.58 -13.36
C ARG A 46 -27.81 26.30 -12.43
N GLU A 47 -27.91 26.75 -11.18
CA GLU A 47 -27.10 26.33 -10.03
C GLU A 47 -27.38 24.86 -9.71
N SER A 48 -26.98 23.97 -10.61
CA SER A 48 -26.99 22.52 -10.37
C SER A 48 -25.54 22.07 -10.26
N ASP A 49 -25.11 21.84 -9.02
CA ASP A 49 -24.02 20.95 -8.59
C ASP A 49 -22.83 20.83 -9.54
N SER A 50 -22.02 21.88 -9.60
CA SER A 50 -20.69 21.76 -10.19
C SER A 50 -19.73 21.23 -9.14
N MET A 51 -19.54 19.91 -9.07
CA MET A 51 -18.41 19.32 -8.35
C MET A 51 -17.13 19.67 -9.12
N VAL A 52 -16.50 20.79 -8.77
CA VAL A 52 -15.26 21.24 -9.41
C VAL A 52 -14.10 20.46 -8.82
N THR A 53 -13.57 19.50 -9.57
CA THR A 53 -12.29 18.88 -9.24
C THR A 53 -11.16 19.83 -9.59
N CYS A 54 -10.38 20.26 -8.60
CA CYS A 54 -9.20 21.07 -8.87
C CYS A 54 -8.13 20.20 -9.55
N GLY A 55 -7.62 20.61 -10.72
CA GLY A 55 -6.55 19.92 -11.44
C GLY A 55 -5.16 20.03 -10.81
N LEU A 56 -5.06 20.41 -9.53
CA LEU A 56 -3.77 20.55 -8.84
C LEU A 56 -3.28 19.17 -8.39
N SER A 57 -2.03 18.85 -8.72
CA SER A 57 -1.35 17.67 -8.18
C SER A 57 -0.75 18.03 -6.81
N ASP A 58 -0.98 17.20 -5.79
CA ASP A 58 -0.41 17.42 -4.45
C ASP A 58 1.08 17.07 -4.44
N THR A 59 1.92 18.11 -4.42
CA THR A 59 3.38 17.99 -4.49
C THR A 59 4.07 17.97 -3.11
N ARG A 60 3.32 18.01 -2.00
CA ARG A 60 3.90 18.10 -0.64
C ARG A 60 4.80 16.90 -0.29
N CYS A 61 4.59 15.77 -0.96
CA CYS A 61 5.30 14.51 -0.74
C CYS A 61 6.16 14.04 -1.94
N THR A 62 6.37 14.90 -2.96
CA THR A 62 7.12 14.51 -4.18
C THR A 62 8.62 14.74 -4.07
N ASP A 63 9.05 15.73 -3.27
CA ASP A 63 10.47 15.99 -3.00
C ASP A 63 11.10 14.80 -2.27
N ARG A 64 12.24 14.35 -2.81
CA ARG A 64 13.04 13.25 -2.29
C ARG A 64 14.52 13.60 -2.41
N ARG A 65 15.28 13.22 -1.40
CA ARG A 65 16.72 13.44 -1.33
C ARG A 65 17.44 12.19 -0.82
N PHE A 66 18.73 12.11 -1.09
CA PHE A 66 19.56 11.14 -0.39
C PHE A 66 19.71 11.54 1.08
N LEU A 67 19.91 10.55 1.94
CA LEU A 67 20.31 10.82 3.31
C LEU A 67 21.64 11.61 3.28
N PRO A 68 21.72 12.77 3.96
CA PRO A 68 22.90 13.63 3.89
C PRO A 68 24.15 12.97 4.48
N ASN A 69 23.96 12.06 5.45
CA ASN A 69 25.01 11.23 6.02
C ASN A 69 24.67 9.76 5.80
N LYS A 70 25.70 8.90 5.69
CA LYS A 70 25.50 7.45 5.67
C LYS A 70 24.73 7.02 6.91
N SER A 71 23.69 6.21 6.72
CA SER A 71 22.97 5.65 7.85
C SER A 71 23.90 4.78 8.70
N LYS A 72 23.90 5.00 10.02
CA LYS A 72 24.65 4.18 10.97
C LYS A 72 24.03 2.79 11.18
N VAL A 73 22.76 2.64 10.81
CA VAL A 73 21.98 1.41 10.93
C VAL A 73 21.30 1.12 9.60
N PHE A 74 21.54 -0.06 9.04
CA PHE A 74 20.84 -0.52 7.85
C PHE A 74 19.50 -1.12 8.25
N VAL A 75 18.40 -0.55 7.75
CA VAL A 75 17.06 -1.12 7.92
C VAL A 75 16.64 -1.73 6.59
N ALA A 76 16.27 -3.01 6.62
CA ALA A 76 15.83 -3.74 5.44
C ALA A 76 14.30 -3.86 5.43
N LEU A 77 13.69 -3.59 4.28
CA LEU A 77 12.36 -4.10 3.96
C LEU A 77 12.55 -5.51 3.37
N SER A 78 12.29 -6.54 4.17
CA SER A 78 12.40 -7.94 3.75
C SER A 78 11.02 -8.55 3.60
N SER A 79 10.74 -9.11 2.43
CA SER A 79 9.43 -9.69 2.12
C SER A 79 9.51 -10.50 0.82
N PHE A 80 8.58 -11.43 0.65
CA PHE A 80 8.56 -12.37 -0.46
C PHE A 80 8.06 -11.71 -1.76
N PRO A 81 8.49 -12.17 -2.96
CA PRO A 81 7.98 -11.67 -4.23
C PRO A 81 6.45 -11.75 -4.31
N GLY A 82 5.80 -10.65 -4.68
CA GLY A 82 4.32 -10.60 -4.75
C GLY A 82 3.66 -9.78 -3.65
N ALA A 83 4.26 -9.70 -2.46
CA ALA A 83 3.65 -9.10 -1.26
C ALA A 83 3.72 -7.56 -1.19
N GLY A 84 3.73 -6.87 -2.34
CA GLY A 84 3.64 -5.41 -2.39
C GLY A 84 4.94 -4.63 -2.09
N ASN A 85 6.11 -5.26 -2.14
CA ASN A 85 7.41 -4.64 -1.79
C ASN A 85 7.68 -3.30 -2.47
N THR A 86 7.44 -3.22 -3.79
CA THR A 86 7.64 -2.00 -4.57
C THR A 86 6.69 -0.88 -4.12
N TRP A 87 5.45 -1.23 -3.79
CA TRP A 87 4.46 -0.26 -3.32
C TRP A 87 4.77 0.22 -1.90
N ALA A 88 5.09 -0.70 -0.98
CA ALA A 88 5.52 -0.34 0.37
C ALA A 88 6.77 0.57 0.35
N ARG A 89 7.74 0.25 -0.52
CA ARG A 89 8.90 1.12 -0.77
C ARG A 89 8.48 2.52 -1.23
N HIS A 90 7.63 2.60 -2.25
CA HIS A 90 7.13 3.87 -2.77
C HIS A 90 6.48 4.73 -1.68
N LEU A 91 5.66 4.12 -0.82
CA LEU A 91 5.02 4.80 0.31
C LEU A 91 6.05 5.33 1.32
N ILE A 92 7.06 4.53 1.68
CA ILE A 92 8.15 4.95 2.58
C ILE A 92 8.91 6.15 1.98
N GLU A 93 9.24 6.11 0.70
CA GLU A 93 9.96 7.21 0.03
C GLU A 93 9.15 8.51 0.02
N HIS A 94 7.84 8.42 -0.27
CA HIS A 94 6.96 9.59 -0.25
C HIS A 94 6.77 10.13 1.16
N ALA A 95 6.61 9.25 2.16
CA ALA A 95 6.44 9.67 3.56
C ALA A 95 7.70 10.33 4.10
N THR A 96 8.85 9.69 3.92
CA THR A 96 10.11 10.13 4.54
C THR A 96 10.85 11.19 3.73
N GLY A 97 10.61 11.28 2.43
CA GLY A 97 11.40 12.11 1.52
C GLY A 97 12.82 11.59 1.30
N PHE A 98 13.10 10.33 1.62
CA PHE A 98 14.40 9.71 1.39
C PHE A 98 14.32 8.59 0.35
N TYR A 99 15.31 8.54 -0.54
CA TYR A 99 15.45 7.41 -1.47
C TYR A 99 15.82 6.12 -0.75
N THR A 100 15.28 5.00 -1.24
CA THR A 100 15.65 3.67 -0.78
C THR A 100 16.41 2.89 -1.85
N GLY A 101 17.28 1.97 -1.42
CA GLY A 101 18.00 1.06 -2.33
C GLY A 101 17.30 -0.29 -2.47
N SER A 102 17.60 -1.05 -3.54
CA SER A 102 17.27 -2.48 -3.66
C SER A 102 18.54 -3.32 -3.68
N TYR A 103 18.54 -4.41 -2.91
CA TYR A 103 19.58 -5.42 -2.98
C TYR A 103 19.50 -6.25 -4.28
N TYR A 104 18.29 -6.47 -4.80
CA TYR A 104 18.09 -7.19 -6.05
C TYR A 104 18.65 -6.39 -7.23
N PHE A 105 19.67 -6.97 -7.88
CA PHE A 105 20.18 -6.54 -9.18
C PHE A 105 19.33 -7.20 -10.26
N ASP A 106 18.54 -6.41 -10.97
CA ASP A 106 17.51 -6.90 -11.89
C ASP A 106 18.06 -7.41 -13.25
N GLY A 107 19.30 -7.92 -13.32
CA GLY A 107 19.85 -8.47 -14.56
C GLY A 107 19.22 -9.81 -14.96
N THR A 108 18.67 -10.55 -13.99
CA THR A 108 18.16 -11.90 -14.20
C THR A 108 16.70 -11.95 -14.66
N LEU A 109 15.86 -10.94 -14.41
CA LEU A 109 14.48 -10.91 -14.96
C LEU A 109 14.45 -10.52 -16.44
N TYR A 110 15.48 -9.83 -16.96
CA TYR A 110 15.60 -9.52 -18.38
C TYR A 110 16.02 -10.74 -19.22
N ASN A 111 16.82 -11.65 -18.65
CA ASN A 111 17.21 -12.90 -19.30
C ASN A 111 16.13 -13.99 -19.13
N LYS A 112 15.03 -13.84 -19.87
CA LYS A 112 13.94 -14.84 -19.96
C LYS A 112 14.42 -16.23 -20.42
N ASP A 113 15.55 -16.30 -21.10
CA ASP A 113 16.05 -17.52 -21.74
C ASP A 113 16.79 -18.48 -20.78
N VAL A 114 17.26 -17.99 -19.63
CA VAL A 114 17.89 -18.84 -18.61
C VAL A 114 16.83 -19.52 -17.73
N TYR A 115 15.74 -18.81 -17.40
CA TYR A 115 14.67 -19.35 -16.57
C TYR A 115 13.95 -20.54 -17.21
N LYS A 116 13.80 -20.57 -18.54
CA LYS A 116 13.11 -21.67 -19.23
C LYS A 116 13.83 -23.02 -19.15
N ARG A 117 15.14 -23.07 -18.86
CA ARG A 117 15.92 -24.33 -18.86
C ARG A 117 16.00 -25.03 -17.50
N GLN A 118 15.51 -24.41 -16.43
CA GLN A 118 15.60 -24.95 -15.05
C GLN A 118 14.29 -24.82 -14.27
N VAL A 119 13.13 -24.58 -14.91
CA VAL A 119 11.86 -24.53 -14.17
C VAL A 119 11.57 -25.94 -13.65
N PRO A 120 11.52 -26.16 -12.33
CA PRO A 120 11.04 -27.43 -11.78
C PRO A 120 9.62 -27.67 -12.30
N GLU A 121 9.16 -28.93 -12.32
CA GLU A 121 7.75 -29.16 -12.55
C GLU A 121 6.91 -28.34 -11.56
N TRP A 122 5.71 -27.93 -11.97
CA TRP A 122 4.87 -27.05 -11.16
C TRP A 122 4.73 -27.51 -9.69
N PRO A 123 4.56 -28.81 -9.37
CA PRO A 123 4.57 -29.29 -7.99
C PRO A 123 5.87 -29.01 -7.22
N ASP A 124 7.02 -29.26 -7.84
CA ASP A 124 8.34 -29.03 -7.22
C ASP A 124 8.58 -27.54 -6.98
N PHE A 125 8.13 -26.70 -7.91
CA PHE A 125 8.17 -25.25 -7.76
C PHE A 125 7.35 -24.81 -6.55
N VAL A 126 6.10 -25.28 -6.44
CA VAL A 126 5.21 -24.95 -5.32
C VAL A 126 5.80 -25.41 -3.99
N ASN A 127 6.30 -26.64 -3.94
CA ASN A 127 6.91 -27.19 -2.73
C ASN A 127 8.13 -26.36 -2.28
N SER A 128 9.02 -26.05 -3.21
CA SER A 128 10.24 -25.28 -2.94
C SER A 128 9.92 -23.86 -2.48
N TYR A 129 9.02 -23.15 -3.19
CA TYR A 129 8.68 -21.77 -2.87
C TYR A 129 7.86 -21.61 -1.60
N ALA A 130 6.93 -22.53 -1.31
CA ALA A 130 6.14 -22.50 -0.08
C ALA A 130 7.03 -22.74 1.15
N SER A 131 7.92 -23.73 1.07
CA SER A 131 8.92 -24.01 2.12
C SER A 131 9.87 -22.84 2.33
N TRP A 132 10.36 -22.24 1.23
CA TRP A 132 11.26 -21.10 1.30
C TRP A 132 10.59 -19.86 1.88
N TRP A 133 9.34 -19.57 1.51
CA TRP A 133 8.55 -18.50 2.12
C TRP A 133 8.41 -18.68 3.63
N SER A 134 8.03 -19.87 4.08
CA SER A 134 7.90 -20.18 5.51
C SER A 134 9.23 -19.98 6.23
N SER A 135 10.29 -20.59 5.73
CA SER A 135 11.64 -20.51 6.32
C SER A 135 12.13 -19.06 6.40
N HIS A 136 11.90 -18.26 5.36
CA HIS A 136 12.24 -16.84 5.33
C HIS A 136 11.58 -16.06 6.47
N VAL A 137 10.28 -16.26 6.70
CA VAL A 137 9.56 -15.57 7.80
C VAL A 137 10.07 -16.05 9.15
N LEU A 138 10.22 -17.36 9.33
CA LEU A 138 10.69 -17.96 10.59
C LEU A 138 12.11 -17.51 10.94
N ASP A 139 13.01 -17.41 9.97
CA ASP A 139 14.38 -16.92 10.19
C ASP A 139 14.39 -15.47 10.65
N TRP A 140 13.56 -14.60 10.08
CA TRP A 140 13.45 -13.23 10.55
C TRP A 140 12.90 -13.17 11.97
N LEU A 141 11.85 -13.93 12.30
CA LEU A 141 11.31 -13.99 13.66
C LEU A 141 12.34 -14.50 14.67
N LYS A 142 13.15 -15.48 14.28
CA LYS A 142 14.14 -16.11 15.16
C LYS A 142 15.40 -15.25 15.37
N TYR A 143 15.94 -14.65 14.31
CA TYR A 143 17.25 -13.97 14.36
C TYR A 143 17.16 -12.45 14.32
N GLY A 144 15.99 -11.89 14.00
CA GLY A 144 15.78 -10.46 13.94
C GLY A 144 15.79 -9.80 15.32
N LYS A 145 16.71 -8.85 15.52
CA LYS A 145 16.84 -8.14 16.81
C LYS A 145 15.79 -7.04 17.02
N ARG A 146 15.45 -6.33 15.93
CA ARG A 146 14.48 -5.23 15.94
C ARG A 146 13.62 -5.40 14.69
N LEU A 147 12.39 -5.85 14.88
CA LEU A 147 11.45 -6.19 13.82
C LEU A 147 10.19 -5.35 13.93
N LEU A 148 9.63 -5.01 12.77
CA LEU A 148 8.27 -4.54 12.63
C LEU A 148 7.61 -5.43 11.59
N VAL A 149 6.56 -6.14 11.99
CA VAL A 149 5.75 -6.95 11.07
C VAL A 149 4.67 -6.05 10.49
N VAL A 150 4.62 -5.95 9.16
CA VAL A 150 3.59 -5.19 8.43
C VAL A 150 2.89 -6.11 7.46
N HIS A 151 1.58 -6.25 7.61
CA HIS A 151 0.74 -6.99 6.67
C HIS A 151 0.31 -6.07 5.52
N TYR A 152 0.36 -6.57 4.29
CA TYR A 152 -0.02 -5.81 3.10
C TYR A 152 -1.49 -5.36 3.14
N GLU A 153 -2.34 -6.20 3.71
CA GLU A 153 -3.77 -6.02 3.87
C GLU A 153 -4.04 -4.86 4.81
N GLU A 154 -3.27 -4.78 5.91
CA GLU A 154 -3.35 -3.68 6.88
C GLU A 154 -2.88 -2.37 6.25
N LEU A 155 -1.74 -2.40 5.55
CA LEU A 155 -1.22 -1.23 4.85
C LEU A 155 -2.19 -0.69 3.79
N ARG A 156 -2.98 -1.57 3.16
CA ARG A 156 -4.05 -1.18 2.24
C ARG A 156 -5.28 -0.63 2.93
N ARG A 157 -5.72 -1.28 4.01
CA ARG A 157 -6.95 -0.94 4.73
C ARG A 157 -6.80 0.35 5.53
N SER A 158 -5.67 0.52 6.20
CA SER A 158 -5.40 1.60 7.15
C SER A 158 -4.02 2.19 6.90
N LEU A 159 -3.88 2.85 5.74
CA LEU A 159 -2.59 3.34 5.22
C LEU A 159 -1.87 4.29 6.18
N VAL A 160 -2.46 5.44 6.52
CA VAL A 160 -1.75 6.45 7.33
C VAL A 160 -1.35 5.94 8.72
N PRO A 161 -2.21 5.26 9.50
CA PRO A 161 -1.79 4.66 10.77
C PRO A 161 -0.61 3.70 10.63
N THR A 162 -0.71 2.74 9.70
CA THR A 162 0.35 1.75 9.46
C THR A 162 1.65 2.42 9.00
N LEU A 163 1.56 3.41 8.10
CA LEU A 163 2.71 4.14 7.60
C LEU A 163 3.36 4.98 8.71
N ARG A 164 2.57 5.51 9.65
CA ARG A 164 3.08 6.20 10.85
C ARG A 164 3.93 5.27 11.73
N GLU A 165 3.47 4.04 11.95
CA GLU A 165 4.25 3.02 12.67
C GLU A 165 5.55 2.68 11.93
N MET A 166 5.49 2.55 10.60
CA MET A 166 6.67 2.29 9.78
C MET A 166 7.71 3.42 9.88
N VAL A 167 7.32 4.69 9.74
CA VAL A 167 8.28 5.81 9.83
C VAL A 167 8.80 6.02 11.26
N ALA A 168 7.97 5.73 12.28
CA ALA A 168 8.41 5.71 13.67
C ALA A 168 9.46 4.61 13.93
N PHE A 169 9.27 3.42 13.36
CA PHE A 169 10.26 2.35 13.41
C PHE A 169 11.59 2.76 12.75
N LEU A 170 11.52 3.47 11.62
CA LEU A 170 12.68 4.05 10.94
C LEU A 170 13.32 5.23 11.70
N ASN A 171 12.69 5.71 12.78
CA ASN A 171 13.11 6.88 13.55
C ASN A 171 13.19 8.15 12.70
N VAL A 172 12.22 8.34 11.80
CA VAL A 172 12.08 9.53 10.95
C VAL A 172 10.82 10.28 11.33
N SER A 173 10.95 11.56 11.69
CA SER A 173 9.82 12.45 11.91
C SER A 173 9.21 12.89 10.59
N VAL A 174 7.90 12.72 10.44
CA VAL A 174 7.13 13.09 9.24
C VAL A 174 5.93 13.92 9.68
N SER A 175 5.58 14.97 8.92
CA SER A 175 4.41 15.80 9.23
C SER A 175 3.10 15.11 8.80
N GLU A 176 2.01 15.42 9.49
CA GLU A 176 0.69 14.88 9.15
C GLU A 176 0.23 15.33 7.76
N GLU A 177 0.56 16.54 7.32
CA GLU A 177 0.26 17.01 5.96
C GLU A 177 0.96 16.16 4.90
N ARG A 178 2.20 15.71 5.19
CA ARG A 178 2.95 14.86 4.28
C ARG A 178 2.34 13.46 4.20
N LEU A 179 1.93 12.88 5.33
CA LEU A 179 1.23 11.59 5.35
C LEU A 179 -0.10 11.64 4.59
N LEU A 180 -0.87 12.73 4.73
CA LEU A 180 -2.09 12.96 3.95
C LEU A 180 -1.80 13.08 2.44
N CYS A 181 -0.71 13.76 2.07
CA CYS A 181 -0.27 13.79 0.67
C CYS A 181 0.04 12.39 0.14
N VAL A 182 0.73 11.54 0.92
CA VAL A 182 1.03 10.16 0.50
C VAL A 182 -0.26 9.38 0.30
N GLU A 183 -1.25 9.54 1.17
CA GLU A 183 -2.54 8.87 1.03
C GLU A 183 -3.28 9.27 -0.24
N ASN A 184 -3.26 10.56 -0.61
CA ASN A 184 -3.89 11.06 -1.83
C ASN A 184 -3.14 10.63 -3.12
N ASN A 185 -1.85 10.32 -3.00
CA ASN A 185 -0.97 9.89 -4.08
C ASN A 185 -0.56 8.42 -3.96
N LYS A 186 -1.29 7.61 -3.17
CA LYS A 186 -0.93 6.20 -2.90
C LYS A 186 -1.01 5.30 -4.13
N GLU A 187 -1.77 5.72 -5.12
CA GLU A 187 -2.00 5.01 -6.38
C GLU A 187 -0.87 5.34 -7.36
N GLY A 188 0.07 4.41 -7.51
CA GLY A 188 1.16 4.49 -8.47
C GLY A 188 0.98 3.55 -9.68
N SER A 189 1.91 3.61 -10.62
CA SER A 189 2.01 2.70 -11.78
C SER A 189 2.26 1.23 -11.42
N PHE A 190 2.46 0.92 -10.14
CA PHE A 190 2.89 -0.39 -9.64
C PHE A 190 1.73 -1.35 -9.31
N ARG A 191 0.49 -0.94 -9.61
CA ARG A 191 -0.69 -1.77 -9.37
C ARG A 191 -0.77 -2.88 -10.42
N ARG A 192 -0.52 -4.13 -10.01
CA ARG A 192 -0.73 -5.31 -10.86
C ARG A 192 -2.23 -5.61 -10.94
N ARG A 193 -2.70 -6.01 -12.12
CA ARG A 193 -4.07 -6.52 -12.28
C ARG A 193 -4.21 -7.78 -11.41
N GLY A 194 -5.20 -7.79 -10.53
CA GLY A 194 -5.51 -8.97 -9.70
C GLY A 194 -6.04 -10.14 -10.54
N ARG A 195 -6.07 -11.33 -9.93
CA ARG A 195 -6.70 -12.52 -10.49
C ARG A 195 -8.18 -12.24 -10.78
N ARG A 196 -8.65 -12.63 -11.96
CA ARG A 196 -10.07 -12.51 -12.31
C ARG A 196 -10.83 -13.71 -11.74
N PRO A 197 -12.13 -13.57 -11.43
CA PRO A 197 -12.93 -14.68 -10.87
C PRO A 197 -12.95 -15.95 -11.72
N HIS A 198 -12.69 -15.84 -13.03
CA HIS A 198 -12.69 -16.95 -13.99
C HIS A 198 -11.31 -17.54 -14.29
N ASP A 199 -10.25 -17.04 -13.66
CA ASP A 199 -8.92 -17.61 -13.90
C ASP A 199 -8.89 -19.04 -13.32
N PRO A 200 -8.41 -20.05 -14.07
CA PRO A 200 -8.37 -21.43 -13.59
C PRO A 200 -7.57 -21.55 -12.29
N GLU A 201 -7.98 -22.46 -11.41
CA GLU A 201 -7.27 -22.75 -10.17
C GLU A 201 -5.89 -23.35 -10.47
N PRO A 202 -4.78 -22.66 -10.14
CA PRO A 202 -3.45 -23.17 -10.45
C PRO A 202 -2.99 -24.27 -9.48
N PHE A 203 -3.62 -24.47 -8.32
CA PHE A 203 -3.16 -25.42 -7.31
C PHE A 203 -4.06 -26.65 -7.18
N THR A 204 -3.46 -27.84 -7.15
CA THR A 204 -4.17 -29.08 -6.79
C THR A 204 -4.52 -29.08 -5.30
N PRO A 205 -5.45 -29.93 -4.84
CA PRO A 205 -5.76 -30.08 -3.41
C PRO A 205 -4.52 -30.38 -2.56
N GLU A 206 -3.63 -31.25 -3.03
CA GLU A 206 -2.41 -31.64 -2.32
C GLU A 206 -1.44 -30.46 -2.16
N MET A 207 -1.32 -29.64 -3.21
CA MET A 207 -0.53 -28.40 -3.15
C MET A 207 -1.12 -27.41 -2.16
N LYS A 208 -2.45 -27.28 -2.10
CA LYS A 208 -3.13 -26.41 -1.15
C LYS A 208 -2.89 -26.89 0.28
N ASP A 209 -2.99 -28.18 0.54
CA ASP A 209 -2.74 -28.74 1.87
C ASP A 209 -1.31 -28.50 2.34
N LEU A 210 -0.33 -28.65 1.45
CA LEU A 210 1.06 -28.31 1.71
C LEU A 210 1.22 -26.82 2.08
N ILE A 211 0.68 -25.91 1.25
CA ILE A 211 0.74 -24.47 1.48
C ILE A 211 0.05 -24.10 2.79
N ASN A 212 -1.13 -24.67 3.05
CA ASN A 212 -1.92 -24.47 4.27
C ASN A 212 -1.15 -24.88 5.52
N GLY A 213 -0.36 -25.97 5.45
CA GLY A 213 0.54 -26.40 6.53
C GLY A 213 1.59 -25.33 6.87
N TYR A 214 2.21 -24.72 5.85
CA TYR A 214 3.15 -23.62 6.05
C TYR A 214 2.45 -22.35 6.57
N ILE A 215 1.26 -22.02 6.07
CA ILE A 215 0.48 -20.86 6.55
C ILE A 215 0.20 -20.98 8.05
N ARG A 216 -0.26 -22.15 8.51
CA ARG A 216 -0.52 -22.40 9.94
C ARG A 216 0.76 -22.29 10.78
N THR A 217 1.88 -22.83 10.28
CA THR A 217 3.19 -22.73 10.94
C THR A 217 3.60 -21.27 11.14
N VAL A 218 3.50 -20.45 10.09
CA VAL A 218 3.87 -19.03 10.16
C VAL A 218 2.91 -18.23 11.04
N ASP A 219 1.60 -18.47 10.93
CA ASP A 219 0.59 -17.81 11.77
C ASP A 219 0.84 -18.06 13.25
N GLN A 220 1.12 -19.32 13.62
CA GLN A 220 1.45 -19.69 14.99
C GLN A 220 2.74 -19.01 15.45
N ALA A 221 3.80 -19.06 14.64
CA ALA A 221 5.08 -18.43 15.00
C ALA A 221 4.96 -16.91 15.22
N LEU A 222 4.14 -16.22 14.42
CA LEU A 222 3.85 -14.80 14.64
C LEU A 222 3.17 -14.56 15.99
N ARG A 223 2.15 -15.36 16.31
CA ARG A 223 1.41 -15.27 17.58
C ARG A 223 2.30 -15.56 18.78
N ASP A 224 3.18 -16.55 18.69
CA ASP A 224 4.13 -16.92 19.75
C ASP A 224 5.11 -15.78 20.06
N HIS A 225 5.38 -14.91 19.09
CA HIS A 225 6.20 -13.71 19.24
C HIS A 225 5.38 -12.45 19.58
N ASN A 226 4.12 -12.61 20.00
CA ASN A 226 3.16 -11.55 20.33
C ASN A 226 2.82 -10.60 19.18
N TRP A 227 2.96 -11.03 17.93
CA TRP A 227 2.47 -10.29 16.77
C TRP A 227 1.03 -10.67 16.44
N ALA A 228 0.39 -9.84 15.63
CA ALA A 228 -0.80 -10.28 14.92
C ALA A 228 -0.45 -11.51 14.08
N GLY A 229 -1.32 -12.51 14.10
CA GLY A 229 -1.24 -13.62 13.17
C GLY A 229 -1.46 -13.16 11.72
N LEU A 230 -1.38 -14.09 10.79
CA LEU A 230 -1.66 -13.80 9.39
C LEU A 230 -3.11 -13.32 9.20
N PRO A 231 -3.36 -12.44 8.22
CA PRO A 231 -4.70 -12.03 7.83
C PRO A 231 -5.65 -13.22 7.67
N ARG A 232 -6.88 -13.08 8.18
CA ARG A 232 -7.89 -14.16 8.20
C ARG A 232 -8.24 -14.70 6.81
N GLU A 233 -8.03 -13.89 5.77
CA GLU A 233 -8.22 -14.27 4.38
C GLU A 233 -7.19 -15.29 3.86
N TYR A 234 -6.04 -15.41 4.55
CA TYR A 234 -5.00 -16.38 4.23
C TYR A 234 -5.08 -17.65 5.07
N VAL A 235 -5.59 -17.55 6.29
CA VAL A 235 -5.68 -18.69 7.19
C VAL A 235 -6.74 -19.67 6.67
N PRO A 236 -6.38 -20.93 6.40
CA PRO A 236 -7.32 -21.95 5.91
C PRO A 236 -8.41 -22.17 6.95
N ARG A 237 -9.67 -22.17 6.51
CA ARG A 237 -10.82 -22.51 7.36
C ARG A 237 -10.85 -23.99 7.69
#